data_AF-A0A1Q3S4E1-F1
#
_entry.id   AF-A0A1Q3S4E1-F1
#
_cell.length_a   1.000
_cell.length_b   1.000
_cell.length_c   1.000
_cell.angle_alpha   90.00
_cell.angle_beta   90.00
_cell.angle_gamma   90.00
#
_symmetry.space_group_name_H-M   'P 1'
#
loop_
_entity.id
_entity.type
_entity.pdbx_description
1 polymer ?
#
loop_
_entity_poly.entity_id
_entity_poly.type
_entity_poly.pdbx_seq_one_letter_code
_entity_poly.pdbx_strand_id
1 'polypeptide(L)'
;MLTIITAITFFSCNKDEDTVALQSNPIIGTWKLVEEYSNNQLVVLNNCNLQETYIFGEQQFTHEAYSNTGKMKFDDSLAQKGGDDDDDDDHGGSGGDDDDDDDDHGPVNPNPGNGGGDDDDDDDHGGNGSGTCVLAETVIGYWANAENAYHLTSTNITDTKNIIFTDNGNKFYYEKTTTVNGVTVTKKYVFKRQ
;
A
#
# COMPACT_ATOMS: atom_id res chain seq x y z
N MET A 1 19.50 18.76 -79.54
CA MET A 1 18.10 19.20 -79.43
C MET A 1 17.31 18.07 -78.80
N LEU A 2 16.86 18.25 -77.54
CA LEU A 2 15.48 18.62 -77.17
C LEU A 2 14.57 17.38 -77.30
N THR A 3 13.83 16.87 -76.30
CA THR A 3 13.29 17.49 -75.08
C THR A 3 12.93 16.39 -74.08
N ILE A 4 13.29 16.57 -72.80
CA ILE A 4 12.82 15.74 -71.67
C ILE A 4 11.40 16.19 -71.34
N ILE A 5 10.43 15.27 -71.40
CA ILE A 5 9.09 15.47 -70.84
C ILE A 5 9.08 14.83 -69.46
N THR A 6 9.28 15.67 -68.45
CA THR A 6 9.08 15.36 -67.03
C THR A 6 7.58 15.23 -66.78
N ALA A 7 7.09 14.00 -66.60
CA ALA A 7 5.76 13.76 -66.08
C ALA A 7 5.79 13.93 -64.56
N ILE A 8 5.28 15.06 -64.08
CA ILE A 8 5.01 15.33 -62.66
C ILE A 8 3.80 14.45 -62.28
N THR A 9 4.05 13.32 -61.62
CA THR A 9 3.00 12.57 -60.94
C THR A 9 2.61 13.34 -59.68
N PHE A 10 1.41 13.91 -59.71
CA PHE A 10 0.80 14.54 -58.54
C PHE A 10 0.65 13.50 -57.43
N PHE A 11 1.31 13.76 -56.30
CA PHE A 11 1.02 13.13 -55.02
C PHE A 11 -0.44 13.36 -54.68
N SER A 12 -1.26 12.31 -54.74
CA SER A 12 -2.50 12.26 -53.97
C SER A 12 -2.11 11.99 -52.53
N CYS A 13 -1.99 13.07 -51.78
CA CYS A 13 -1.76 13.08 -50.34
C CYS A 13 -3.08 12.66 -49.68
N ASN A 14 -3.27 11.37 -49.40
CA ASN A 14 -4.17 10.99 -48.30
C ASN A 14 -3.41 11.31 -47.02
N LYS A 15 -3.67 12.53 -46.53
CA LYS A 15 -3.48 12.88 -45.14
C LYS A 15 -4.45 12.00 -44.35
N ASP A 16 -3.95 10.89 -43.81
CA ASP A 16 -4.26 10.49 -42.45
C ASP A 16 -3.00 9.87 -41.87
N GLU A 17 -2.56 10.52 -40.81
CA GLU A 17 -1.30 10.34 -40.14
C GLU A 17 -1.17 8.93 -39.57
N ASP A 18 0.06 8.44 -39.46
CA ASP A 18 0.43 7.30 -38.64
C ASP A 18 -0.27 7.40 -37.27
N THR A 19 -1.34 6.64 -37.11
CA THR A 19 -1.86 6.28 -35.81
C THR A 19 -1.97 4.76 -35.80
N VAL A 20 -0.80 4.12 -35.72
CA VAL A 20 -0.71 3.00 -34.80
C VAL A 20 -1.21 3.59 -33.48
N ALA A 21 -2.47 3.36 -33.14
CA ALA A 21 -2.92 3.58 -31.78
C ALA A 21 -1.95 2.77 -30.93
N LEU A 22 -0.97 3.43 -30.32
CA LEU A 22 -0.15 2.84 -29.28
C LEU A 22 -1.18 2.41 -28.26
N GLN A 23 -1.49 1.10 -28.28
CA GLN A 23 -2.44 0.50 -27.38
C GLN A 23 -1.81 0.70 -26.00
N SER A 24 -2.28 1.74 -25.30
CA SER A 24 -1.74 2.13 -24.00
C SER A 24 -1.65 0.89 -23.12
N ASN A 25 -0.51 0.67 -22.48
CA ASN A 25 -0.29 -0.52 -21.66
C ASN A 25 -1.45 -0.66 -20.67
N PRO A 26 -2.11 -1.82 -20.56
CA PRO A 26 -3.31 -1.97 -19.74
C PRO A 26 -3.10 -1.66 -18.26
N ILE A 27 -1.85 -1.59 -17.76
CA ILE A 27 -1.57 -1.18 -16.39
C ILE A 27 -1.77 0.32 -16.16
N ILE A 28 -1.63 1.16 -17.19
CA ILE A 28 -1.67 2.61 -17.06
C ILE A 28 -3.07 3.03 -16.58
N GLY A 29 -3.10 3.79 -15.48
CA GLY A 29 -4.33 4.21 -14.80
C GLY A 29 -4.21 4.20 -13.28
N THR A 30 -5.33 4.52 -12.63
CA THR A 30 -5.47 4.52 -11.16
C THR A 30 -6.25 3.30 -10.71
N TRP A 31 -5.76 2.63 -9.67
CA TRP A 31 -6.26 1.34 -9.21
C TRP A 31 -6.35 1.31 -7.69
N LYS A 32 -7.49 0.89 -7.15
CA LYS A 32 -7.66 0.73 -5.70
C LYS A 32 -7.81 -0.73 -5.30
N LEU A 33 -7.26 -1.09 -4.15
CA LEU A 33 -7.45 -2.40 -3.56
C LEU A 33 -8.93 -2.60 -3.24
N VAL A 34 -9.48 -3.73 -3.67
CA VAL A 34 -10.90 -4.08 -3.41
C VAL A 34 -11.07 -5.43 -2.73
N GLU A 35 -10.13 -6.36 -2.91
CA GLU A 35 -10.18 -7.69 -2.30
C GLU A 35 -8.76 -8.16 -1.95
N GLU A 36 -8.59 -8.81 -0.80
CA GLU A 36 -7.40 -9.59 -0.47
C GLU A 36 -7.84 -11.02 -0.18
N TYR A 37 -7.07 -12.00 -0.63
CA TYR A 37 -7.24 -13.40 -0.25
C TYR A 37 -5.97 -13.93 0.41
N SER A 38 -6.11 -14.79 1.39
CA SER A 38 -5.03 -15.51 2.07
C SER A 38 -5.29 -17.01 1.93
N ASN A 39 -4.38 -17.75 1.28
CA ASN A 39 -4.58 -19.16 0.93
C ASN A 39 -5.96 -19.41 0.28
N ASN A 40 -6.32 -18.57 -0.68
CA ASN A 40 -7.60 -18.55 -1.39
C ASN A 40 -8.85 -18.25 -0.53
N GLN A 41 -8.70 -17.91 0.75
CA GLN A 41 -9.81 -17.44 1.59
C GLN A 41 -9.88 -15.91 1.57
N LEU A 42 -11.09 -15.36 1.40
CA LEU A 42 -11.32 -13.92 1.39
C LEU A 42 -10.96 -13.31 2.75
N VAL A 43 -10.17 -12.24 2.75
CA VAL A 43 -9.79 -11.45 3.92
C VAL A 43 -10.70 -10.23 4.00
N VAL A 44 -11.17 -9.91 5.21
CA VAL A 44 -11.94 -8.68 5.46
C VAL A 44 -10.97 -7.51 5.51
N LEU A 45 -11.11 -6.59 4.54
CA LEU A 45 -10.35 -5.35 4.48
C LEU A 45 -11.01 -4.26 5.33
N ASN A 46 -10.22 -3.49 6.06
CA ASN A 46 -10.71 -2.31 6.77
C ASN A 46 -10.78 -1.08 5.84
N ASN A 47 -11.38 0.01 6.33
CA ASN A 47 -11.57 1.23 5.56
C ASN A 47 -10.27 1.86 5.03
N CYS A 48 -9.13 1.67 5.69
CA CYS A 48 -7.84 2.21 5.22
C CYS A 48 -7.16 1.30 4.22
N ASN A 49 -7.30 -0.02 4.35
CA ASN A 49 -6.82 -0.94 3.31
C ASN A 49 -7.51 -0.64 1.98
N LEU A 50 -8.81 -0.33 2.02
CA LEU A 50 -9.58 0.05 0.82
C LEU A 50 -9.17 1.40 0.21
N GLN A 51 -8.31 2.18 0.88
CA GLN A 51 -7.72 3.39 0.31
C GLN A 51 -6.38 3.11 -0.39
N GLU A 52 -5.81 1.92 -0.24
CA GLU A 52 -4.56 1.55 -0.93
C GLU A 52 -4.73 1.72 -2.45
N THR A 53 -3.80 2.47 -3.04
CA THR A 53 -3.91 2.96 -4.42
C THR A 53 -2.59 2.77 -5.17
N TYR A 54 -2.67 2.22 -6.37
CA TYR A 54 -1.63 2.32 -7.38
C TYR A 54 -2.01 3.34 -8.46
N ILE A 55 -1.06 4.18 -8.86
CA ILE A 55 -1.19 5.11 -9.97
C ILE A 55 -0.06 4.81 -10.94
N PHE A 56 -0.38 4.26 -12.11
CA PHE A 56 0.59 3.97 -13.16
C PHE A 56 0.47 5.01 -14.28
N GLY A 57 1.53 5.78 -14.50
CA GLY A 57 1.75 6.56 -15.71
C GLY A 57 2.49 5.75 -16.78
N GLU A 58 2.93 6.41 -17.86
CA GLU A 58 3.57 5.72 -19.00
C GLU A 58 4.87 4.98 -18.63
N GLN A 59 5.66 5.53 -17.70
CA GLN A 59 6.95 4.97 -17.28
C GLN A 59 7.13 4.98 -15.76
N GLN A 60 6.28 5.71 -15.05
CA GLN A 60 6.38 5.93 -13.60
C GLN A 60 5.17 5.33 -12.89
N PHE A 61 5.34 5.00 -11.62
CA PHE A 61 4.24 4.60 -10.75
C PHE A 61 4.33 5.30 -9.39
N THR A 62 3.18 5.42 -8.75
CA THR A 62 3.04 5.73 -7.33
C THR A 62 2.23 4.62 -6.67
N HIS A 63 2.63 4.19 -5.48
CA HIS A 63 1.88 3.30 -4.61
C HIS A 63 1.67 4.01 -3.28
N GLU A 64 0.42 4.12 -2.85
CA GLU A 64 0.03 4.74 -1.60
C GLU A 64 -0.72 3.73 -0.75
N ALA A 65 -0.35 3.61 0.52
CA ALA A 65 -1.00 2.72 1.45
C ALA A 65 -1.34 3.46 2.76
N TYR A 66 -2.47 3.13 3.37
CA TYR A 66 -3.07 3.89 4.47
C TYR A 66 -3.26 3.02 5.71
N SER A 67 -3.19 3.63 6.90
CA SER A 67 -3.41 2.94 8.18
C SER A 67 -4.20 3.80 9.17
N ASN A 68 -4.84 3.15 10.14
CA ASN A 68 -5.59 3.82 11.22
C ASN A 68 -4.69 4.40 12.34
N THR A 69 -3.40 4.05 12.38
CA THR A 69 -2.53 4.29 13.55
C THR A 69 -1.22 5.01 13.20
N GLY A 70 -1.03 5.44 11.95
CA GLY A 70 0.27 5.96 11.48
C GLY A 70 1.42 4.94 11.57
N LYS A 71 1.14 3.69 11.92
CA LYS A 71 2.08 2.57 12.00
C LYS A 71 1.46 1.38 11.30
N MET A 72 1.93 1.12 10.08
CA MET A 72 1.67 -0.16 9.41
C MET A 72 2.16 -1.31 10.29
N LYS A 73 1.39 -2.41 10.33
CA LYS A 73 1.97 -3.74 10.49
C LYS A 73 2.15 -4.32 9.10
N PHE A 74 3.29 -4.08 8.45
CA PHE A 74 3.74 -4.92 7.33
C PHE A 74 5.25 -5.09 7.27
N ASP A 75 5.56 -6.31 6.83
CA ASP A 75 6.82 -6.99 6.51
C ASP A 75 7.66 -6.24 5.45
N ASP A 76 8.61 -5.45 5.96
CA ASP A 76 10.06 -5.41 5.71
C ASP A 76 10.64 -5.42 4.28
N SER A 77 9.92 -5.92 3.29
CA SER A 77 10.45 -6.11 1.93
C SER A 77 10.61 -4.84 1.09
N LEU A 78 10.06 -3.69 1.52
CA LEU A 78 10.23 -2.39 0.85
C LEU A 78 10.83 -1.31 1.77
N ALA A 79 11.01 -1.60 3.07
CA ALA A 79 11.36 -0.61 4.08
C ALA A 79 12.66 -0.87 4.85
N GLN A 80 13.54 -1.78 4.39
CA GLN A 80 14.85 -1.97 5.00
C GLN A 80 16.00 -1.51 4.10
N LYS A 81 16.34 -0.23 4.19
CA LYS A 81 17.74 0.13 4.48
C LYS A 81 17.83 1.55 5.02
N GLY A 82 17.83 1.68 6.35
CA GLY A 82 18.10 2.93 7.02
C GLY A 82 18.14 2.73 8.53
N GLY A 83 19.31 2.37 9.06
CA GLY A 83 19.61 2.38 10.49
C GLY A 83 20.32 1.12 10.97
N ASP A 84 21.60 0.98 10.61
CA ASP A 84 22.53 0.11 11.35
C ASP A 84 23.12 1.00 12.47
N ASP A 85 22.38 1.18 13.55
CA ASP A 85 22.94 1.57 14.86
C ASP A 85 22.63 0.39 15.77
N ASP A 86 23.64 -0.45 16.07
CA ASP A 86 23.72 -1.31 17.27
C ASP A 86 25.10 -2.01 17.23
N ASP A 87 26.07 -1.44 17.96
CA ASP A 87 27.13 -2.23 18.59
C ASP A 87 26.88 -2.14 20.11
N ASP A 88 26.40 -3.26 20.64
CA ASP A 88 26.13 -3.59 22.03
C ASP A 88 27.41 -3.68 22.88
N ASP A 89 27.14 -3.85 24.19
CA ASP A 89 27.97 -4.43 25.25
C ASP A 89 28.76 -3.44 26.14
N ASP A 90 28.28 -3.23 27.37
CA ASP A 90 28.93 -3.92 28.49
C ASP A 90 28.13 -3.98 29.80
N HIS A 91 28.40 -5.07 30.52
CA HIS A 91 27.73 -5.62 31.69
C HIS A 91 27.93 -4.90 33.04
N GLY A 92 26.98 -5.14 33.95
CA GLY A 92 27.18 -5.17 35.42
C GLY A 92 26.01 -4.52 36.16
N GLY A 93 25.30 -5.13 37.09
CA GLY A 93 25.50 -6.33 37.87
C GLY A 93 24.90 -6.09 39.26
N SER A 94 23.93 -6.94 39.64
CA SER A 94 23.57 -7.35 41.02
C SER A 94 23.02 -6.33 42.03
N GLY A 95 21.87 -6.69 42.63
CA GLY A 95 21.64 -6.51 44.07
C GLY A 95 20.25 -6.03 44.50
N GLY A 96 19.57 -6.86 45.31
CA GLY A 96 18.73 -6.38 46.43
C GLY A 96 17.22 -6.54 46.27
N ASP A 97 16.72 -7.74 46.60
CA ASP A 97 15.81 -8.05 47.72
C ASP A 97 14.76 -7.03 48.23
N ASP A 98 13.65 -7.64 48.69
CA ASP A 98 12.67 -7.24 49.72
C ASP A 98 11.32 -6.62 49.29
N ASP A 99 10.31 -7.49 49.22
CA ASP A 99 9.08 -7.53 50.03
C ASP A 99 8.47 -6.19 50.53
N ASP A 100 7.18 -5.97 50.25
CA ASP A 100 6.11 -6.05 51.27
C ASP A 100 4.75 -5.56 50.75
N ASP A 101 3.72 -6.26 51.24
CA ASP A 101 2.29 -6.02 51.13
C ASP A 101 1.85 -4.63 51.65
N ASP A 102 0.72 -4.12 51.17
CA ASP A 102 -0.47 -3.89 52.02
C ASP A 102 -1.55 -3.02 51.35
N ASP A 103 -2.77 -3.56 51.40
CA ASP A 103 -4.03 -2.85 51.26
C ASP A 103 -4.21 -1.82 52.39
N ASP A 104 -4.54 -0.56 52.08
CA ASP A 104 -5.27 0.28 53.05
C ASP A 104 -6.32 1.18 52.39
N HIS A 105 -7.56 0.81 52.66
CA HIS A 105 -8.76 1.61 52.49
C HIS A 105 -9.00 2.45 53.75
N GLY A 106 -8.97 3.78 53.61
CA GLY A 106 -9.80 4.66 54.44
C GLY A 106 -9.40 6.14 54.40
N PRO A 107 -10.19 7.05 55.00
CA PRO A 107 -11.63 7.03 55.21
C PRO A 107 -12.35 8.15 54.42
N VAL A 108 -13.61 7.91 54.08
CA VAL A 108 -14.56 8.90 53.57
C VAL A 108 -14.76 10.07 54.55
N ASN A 109 -14.57 11.29 54.06
CA ASN A 109 -14.98 12.52 54.74
C ASN A 109 -16.05 13.24 53.90
N PRO A 110 -17.28 13.42 54.40
CA PRO A 110 -18.33 14.12 53.66
C PRO A 110 -18.26 15.63 53.96
N ASN A 111 -17.88 16.43 52.97
CA ASN A 111 -18.13 17.87 53.01
C ASN A 111 -18.64 18.34 51.62
N PRO A 112 -19.80 19.01 51.54
CA PRO A 112 -20.42 19.38 50.27
C PRO A 112 -19.85 20.72 49.78
N GLY A 113 -19.24 20.73 48.59
CA GLY A 113 -18.65 21.93 48.05
C GLY A 113 -18.15 21.78 46.62
N ASN A 114 -19.08 21.97 45.67
CA ASN A 114 -18.89 22.69 44.41
C ASN A 114 -17.74 22.27 43.46
N GLY A 115 -18.11 21.51 42.42
CA GLY A 115 -17.34 21.21 41.20
C GLY A 115 -17.92 19.92 40.61
N GLY A 116 -18.68 19.95 39.52
CA GLY A 116 -18.13 20.13 38.18
C GLY A 116 -17.48 18.82 37.74
N GLY A 117 -18.25 17.95 37.09
CA GLY A 117 -17.80 16.64 36.65
C GLY A 117 -18.94 15.99 35.89
N ASP A 118 -18.86 16.15 34.58
CA ASP A 118 -19.87 15.77 33.60
C ASP A 118 -20.09 14.26 33.58
N ASP A 119 -21.30 13.90 33.15
CA ASP A 119 -21.79 12.54 33.01
C ASP A 119 -20.95 11.76 31.98
N ASP A 120 -19.94 11.01 32.44
CA ASP A 120 -19.27 9.98 31.63
C ASP A 120 -20.13 8.71 31.57
N ASP A 121 -21.28 8.81 30.92
CA ASP A 121 -22.02 7.68 30.36
C ASP A 121 -21.81 7.70 28.83
N ASP A 122 -20.56 7.52 28.40
CA ASP A 122 -20.27 7.19 27.00
C ASP A 122 -20.65 5.72 26.78
N ASP A 123 -21.91 5.54 26.37
CA ASP A 123 -22.44 4.33 25.76
C ASP A 123 -21.54 3.89 24.58
N ASP A 124 -20.58 3.00 24.85
CA ASP A 124 -19.74 2.32 23.86
C ASP A 124 -20.59 1.36 23.01
N HIS A 125 -21.36 1.95 22.11
CA HIS A 125 -22.03 1.27 21.03
C HIS A 125 -21.04 0.92 19.93
N GLY A 126 -20.34 -0.21 20.08
CA GLY A 126 -20.04 -1.20 19.04
C GLY A 126 -19.77 -0.73 17.60
N GLY A 127 -19.00 0.36 17.43
CA GLY A 127 -18.70 0.96 16.14
C GLY A 127 -17.34 0.49 15.62
N ASN A 128 -17.35 -0.26 14.53
CA ASN A 128 -16.18 -0.65 13.74
C ASN A 128 -15.21 0.54 13.56
N GLY A 129 -14.00 0.46 14.14
CA GLY A 129 -13.08 1.57 14.39
C GLY A 129 -12.99 2.64 13.30
N SER A 130 -13.65 3.76 13.54
CA SER A 130 -13.60 5.01 12.77
C SER A 130 -12.35 5.84 13.11
N GLY A 131 -11.16 5.23 13.00
CA GLY A 131 -9.93 6.01 12.96
C GLY A 131 -9.85 6.79 11.65
N THR A 132 -9.32 8.02 11.67
CA THR A 132 -8.99 8.73 10.44
C THR A 132 -7.89 7.96 9.70
N CYS A 133 -8.15 7.54 8.46
CA CYS A 133 -7.11 6.92 7.65
C CYS A 133 -6.01 7.95 7.34
N VAL A 134 -4.79 7.63 7.76
CA VAL A 134 -3.60 8.44 7.45
C VAL A 134 -2.74 7.71 6.44
N LEU A 135 -2.16 8.47 5.51
CA LEU A 135 -1.17 7.97 4.56
C LEU A 135 0.01 7.42 5.36
N ALA A 136 0.26 6.12 5.21
CA ALA A 136 1.29 5.41 5.95
C ALA A 136 2.55 5.21 5.12
N GLU A 137 2.39 5.03 3.80
CA GLU A 137 3.49 4.80 2.88
C GLU A 137 3.21 5.43 1.52
N THR A 138 4.25 5.98 0.90
CA THR A 138 4.25 6.37 -0.51
C THR A 138 5.52 5.86 -1.15
N VAL A 139 5.37 4.99 -2.15
CA VAL A 139 6.46 4.51 -3.00
C VAL A 139 6.30 5.11 -4.38
N ILE A 140 7.30 5.86 -4.84
CA ILE A 140 7.33 6.43 -6.19
C ILE A 140 8.50 5.81 -6.94
N GLY A 141 8.29 5.43 -8.18
CA GLY A 141 9.32 4.79 -8.97
C GLY A 141 9.00 4.70 -10.44
N TYR A 142 9.78 3.87 -11.14
CA TYR A 142 9.60 3.55 -12.55
C TYR A 142 9.15 2.11 -12.70
N TRP A 143 8.50 1.80 -13.79
CA TRP A 143 8.14 0.43 -14.10
C TRP A 143 8.50 0.04 -15.52
N ALA A 144 8.80 -1.24 -15.71
CA ALA A 144 8.97 -1.86 -17.01
C ALA A 144 8.15 -3.15 -17.07
N ASN A 145 7.67 -3.49 -18.27
CA ASN A 145 6.96 -4.75 -18.52
C ASN A 145 7.86 -5.68 -19.34
N ALA A 146 8.03 -6.91 -18.86
CA ALA A 146 8.64 -8.00 -19.60
C ALA A 146 7.77 -9.25 -19.45
N GLU A 147 7.14 -9.70 -20.55
CA GLU A 147 6.41 -10.99 -20.60
C GLU A 147 5.35 -11.18 -19.48
N ASN A 148 4.58 -10.11 -19.15
CA ASN A 148 3.59 -10.03 -18.05
C ASN A 148 4.14 -9.94 -16.62
N ALA A 149 5.46 -9.90 -16.45
CA ALA A 149 6.10 -9.46 -15.22
C ALA A 149 6.30 -7.95 -15.27
N TYR A 150 5.72 -7.24 -14.30
CA TYR A 150 5.93 -5.82 -14.10
C TYR A 150 7.02 -5.62 -13.05
N HIS A 151 8.14 -5.03 -13.46
CA HIS A 151 9.26 -4.70 -12.59
C HIS A 151 9.05 -3.26 -12.10
N LEU A 152 8.74 -3.10 -10.81
CA LEU A 152 8.52 -1.82 -10.15
C LEU A 152 9.79 -1.45 -9.39
N THR A 153 10.53 -0.47 -9.91
CA THR A 153 11.81 -0.04 -9.34
C THR A 153 11.63 1.29 -8.60
N SER A 154 11.96 1.31 -7.31
CA SER A 154 12.00 2.53 -6.48
C SER A 154 13.33 2.62 -5.75
N THR A 155 13.97 3.78 -5.82
CA THR A 155 15.28 4.13 -5.24
C THR A 155 16.40 3.11 -5.53
N ASN A 156 16.39 1.94 -4.90
CA ASN A 156 17.34 0.84 -5.09
C ASN A 156 16.72 -0.57 -5.05
N ILE A 157 15.40 -0.68 -4.90
CA ILE A 157 14.69 -1.96 -4.82
C ILE A 157 13.89 -2.14 -6.11
N THR A 158 13.92 -3.35 -6.67
CA THR A 158 13.02 -3.74 -7.76
C THR A 158 12.13 -4.87 -7.27
N ASP A 159 10.84 -4.59 -7.16
CA ASP A 159 9.81 -5.60 -6.93
C ASP A 159 9.30 -6.12 -8.27
N THR A 160 9.12 -7.43 -8.41
CA THR A 160 8.60 -8.03 -9.65
C THR A 160 7.23 -8.61 -9.37
N LYS A 161 6.21 -8.04 -10.03
CA LYS A 161 4.82 -8.46 -9.88
C LYS A 161 4.34 -9.12 -11.17
N ASN A 162 3.89 -10.37 -11.06
CA ASN A 162 3.16 -11.02 -12.13
C ASN A 162 1.70 -10.53 -12.10
N ILE A 163 1.39 -9.53 -12.94
CA ILE A 163 0.08 -8.88 -12.93
C ILE A 163 -0.82 -9.56 -13.96
N ILE A 164 -1.99 -10.00 -13.50
CA ILE A 164 -3.00 -10.65 -14.34
C ILE A 164 -4.24 -9.76 -14.42
N PHE A 165 -4.55 -9.29 -15.63
CA PHE A 165 -5.75 -8.52 -15.89
C PHE A 165 -6.98 -9.43 -16.01
N THR A 166 -8.08 -8.99 -15.42
CA THR A 166 -9.40 -9.64 -15.45
C THR A 166 -10.48 -8.59 -15.67
N ASP A 167 -11.74 -9.01 -15.81
CA ASP A 167 -12.89 -8.10 -15.97
C ASP A 167 -12.69 -7.09 -17.12
N ASN A 168 -12.28 -7.60 -18.29
CA ASN A 168 -11.94 -6.81 -19.48
C ASN A 168 -10.88 -5.72 -19.24
N GLY A 169 -9.95 -5.96 -18.30
CA GLY A 169 -8.91 -5.00 -17.95
C GLY A 169 -9.37 -3.93 -16.94
N ASN A 170 -10.53 -4.08 -16.31
CA ASN A 170 -10.98 -3.21 -15.23
C ASN A 170 -10.56 -3.70 -13.84
N LYS A 171 -10.03 -4.92 -13.76
CA LYS A 171 -9.37 -5.43 -12.57
C LYS A 171 -8.00 -6.00 -12.93
N PHE A 172 -7.06 -5.91 -12.02
CA PHE A 172 -5.89 -6.77 -12.05
C PHE A 172 -5.68 -7.41 -10.69
N TYR A 173 -4.92 -8.50 -10.65
CA TYR A 173 -4.40 -9.03 -9.40
C TYR A 173 -2.95 -9.47 -9.54
N TYR A 174 -2.26 -9.55 -8.41
CA TYR A 174 -0.99 -10.25 -8.28
C TYR A 174 -1.01 -11.09 -7.01
N GLU A 175 -0.15 -12.10 -6.97
CA GLU A 175 0.02 -12.97 -5.80
C GLU A 175 1.43 -12.78 -5.22
N LYS A 176 1.52 -12.87 -3.89
CA LYS A 176 2.78 -12.80 -3.14
C LYS A 176 2.78 -13.90 -2.09
N THR A 177 3.85 -14.67 -2.04
CA THR A 177 4.06 -15.64 -0.96
C THR A 177 4.84 -14.97 0.16
N THR A 178 4.35 -15.07 1.40
CA THR A 178 4.99 -14.56 2.61
C THR A 178 4.99 -15.65 3.70
N THR A 179 5.85 -15.53 4.70
CA THR A 179 5.93 -16.44 5.83
C THR A 179 5.32 -15.77 7.05
N VAL A 180 4.20 -16.29 7.54
CA VAL A 180 3.53 -15.81 8.76
C VAL A 180 3.69 -16.88 9.83
N ASN A 181 4.37 -16.56 10.93
CA ASN A 181 4.63 -17.50 12.03
C ASN A 181 5.28 -18.82 11.58
N GLY A 182 6.23 -18.75 10.64
CA GLY A 182 6.92 -19.93 10.08
C GLY A 182 6.11 -20.73 9.05
N VAL A 183 4.86 -20.32 8.76
CA VAL A 183 4.00 -20.95 7.75
C VAL A 183 3.99 -20.12 6.48
N THR A 184 4.27 -20.77 5.35
CA THR A 184 4.15 -20.15 4.02
C THR A 184 2.68 -19.90 3.68
N VAL A 185 2.34 -18.66 3.37
CA VAL A 185 1.01 -18.18 3.00
C VAL A 185 1.09 -17.49 1.66
N THR A 186 0.17 -17.83 0.75
CA THR A 186 0.00 -17.10 -0.52
C THR A 186 -1.11 -16.07 -0.36
N LYS A 187 -0.74 -14.81 -0.55
CA LYS A 187 -1.66 -13.68 -0.58
C LYS A 187 -1.97 -13.28 -2.00
N LYS A 188 -3.23 -12.97 -2.29
CA LYS A 188 -3.68 -12.42 -3.58
C LYS A 188 -4.32 -11.06 -3.35
N TYR A 189 -3.86 -10.05 -4.08
CA TYR A 189 -4.35 -8.69 -3.98
C TYR A 189 -5.06 -8.31 -5.27
N VAL A 190 -6.34 -7.93 -5.19
CA VAL A 190 -7.16 -7.57 -6.35
C VAL A 190 -7.40 -6.07 -6.34
N PHE A 191 -7.01 -5.44 -7.43
CA PHE A 191 -7.18 -4.01 -7.64
C PHE A 191 -8.21 -3.75 -8.73
N LYS A 192 -9.03 -2.71 -8.54
CA LYS A 192 -10.04 -2.27 -9.50
C LYS A 192 -9.70 -0.87 -10.01
N ARG A 193 -9.80 -0.70 -11.32
CA ARG A 193 -9.62 0.60 -11.98
C ARG A 193 -10.65 1.61 -11.47
N GLN A 194 -10.21 2.86 -11.29
CA GLN A 194 -11.03 3.99 -10.85
C GLN A 194 -11.57 4.80 -12.02
#